data_AF-A0ABD3MZY9-F1
#
_entry.id   AF-A0ABD3MZY9-F1
#
_cell.length_a   1.000
_cell.length_b   1.000
_cell.length_c   1.000
_cell.angle_alpha   90.00
_cell.angle_beta   90.00
_cell.angle_gamma   90.00
#
_symmetry.space_group_name_H-M   'P 1'
#
loop_
_entity.id
_entity.type
_entity.pdbx_description
1 polymer ?
#
loop_
_entity_poly.entity_id
_entity_poly.type
_entity_poly.pdbx_seq_one_letter_code
_entity_poly.pdbx_strand_id
1 'polypeptide(L)'
;MMYAYQQPIMYAYQQQHSTQLDHGDGDDIIRFGVGDEHDDDHNDDENGSDFIFNNGNDDNDNENVHIVDFEGEEDNSNEEEEITMDMTQPTAEDLRKLTVKDLKVALAARGLLQHGRKEDLIQRILHPQDDDFKRKPTVVQWKYSKAKAFLLKLLMDETSDIHNKSPVEVWGSSEWFQQYPKHRFVVNMENIKKALEARGRVVKEDIEIIQSELAALNLSTTTKRGYPHWHTHAAKNLLTEDVMLGRHVDLEPKIFHTTRKEYEEFPLGVFRKHIYQEERKQREKPLKVAKRNQLGLKKYQQEVEAEAVRWNEQHRAEQVGRR
;
A
#
# COMPACT_ATOMS: atom_id res chain seq x y z
N MET A 1 30.36 -2.63 10.18
CA MET A 1 29.45 -3.30 11.15
C MET A 1 28.73 -2.25 11.98
N MET A 2 27.66 -1.65 11.46
CA MET A 2 26.71 -0.87 12.25
C MET A 2 25.32 -1.08 11.62
N TYR A 3 24.66 -2.15 12.04
CA TYR A 3 23.23 -2.38 11.82
C TYR A 3 22.59 -2.45 13.20
N ALA A 4 21.66 -1.55 13.49
CA ALA A 4 20.44 -1.77 14.28
C ALA A 4 19.92 -0.42 14.77
N TYR A 5 18.59 -0.32 14.89
CA TYR A 5 17.83 0.79 15.49
C TYR A 5 17.45 1.95 14.57
N GLN A 6 16.47 1.72 13.68
CA GLN A 6 15.45 2.75 13.41
C GLN A 6 14.14 2.12 12.88
N GLN A 7 13.60 1.14 13.60
CA GLN A 7 12.24 0.62 13.39
C GLN A 7 11.63 0.24 14.76
N PRO A 8 11.08 1.20 15.53
CA PRO A 8 9.81 0.91 16.21
C PRO A 8 8.98 2.17 16.55
N ILE A 9 8.57 3.00 15.58
CA ILE A 9 7.60 4.09 15.86
C ILE A 9 6.32 3.98 15.02
N MET A 10 6.36 3.37 13.84
CA MET A 10 5.17 3.23 12.98
C MET A 10 4.19 2.12 13.38
N TYR A 11 4.53 1.23 14.31
CA TYR A 11 3.64 0.10 14.70
C TYR A 11 2.77 0.38 15.94
N ALA A 12 2.95 1.51 16.61
CA ALA A 12 2.15 1.86 17.80
C ALA A 12 0.84 2.61 17.45
N TYR A 13 0.78 3.30 16.30
CA TYR A 13 -0.37 4.15 15.95
C TYR A 13 -1.54 3.39 15.31
N GLN A 14 -1.32 2.17 14.81
CA GLN A 14 -2.36 1.41 14.11
C GLN A 14 -3.21 0.50 15.02
N GLN A 15 -2.93 0.44 16.32
CA GLN A 15 -3.71 -0.37 17.27
C GLN A 15 -4.68 0.42 18.16
N GLN A 16 -4.77 1.75 18.03
CA GLN A 16 -5.64 2.58 18.88
C GLN A 16 -6.96 3.06 18.23
N HIS A 17 -7.22 2.75 16.95
CA HIS A 17 -8.45 3.19 16.25
C HIS A 17 -9.33 2.05 15.68
N SER A 18 -9.31 0.84 16.25
CA SER A 18 -10.14 -0.29 15.77
C SER A 18 -11.11 -0.88 16.80
N THR A 19 -11.61 -0.06 17.72
CA THR A 19 -12.70 -0.46 18.64
C THR A 19 -13.68 0.69 18.84
N GLN A 20 -14.47 1.02 17.81
CA GLN A 20 -15.73 1.75 18.01
C GLN A 20 -16.67 1.63 16.81
N LEU A 21 -17.05 0.41 16.45
CA LEU A 21 -18.31 0.13 15.75
C LEU A 21 -18.73 -1.28 16.14
N ASP A 22 -19.58 -1.41 17.17
CA ASP A 22 -20.45 -2.58 17.29
C ASP A 22 -21.86 -2.13 17.65
N HIS A 23 -22.81 -2.79 16.99
CA HIS A 23 -24.22 -2.44 16.91
C HIS A 23 -24.93 -2.93 18.16
N GLY A 24 -25.80 -2.09 18.72
CA GLY A 24 -26.74 -2.48 19.75
C GLY A 24 -28.02 -3.04 19.13
N ASP A 25 -28.19 -4.36 19.21
CA ASP A 25 -29.50 -5.01 19.31
C ASP A 25 -29.76 -5.15 20.83
N GLY A 26 -30.89 -4.76 21.43
CA GLY A 26 -32.26 -4.87 20.93
C GLY A 26 -32.93 -6.00 21.71
N ASP A 27 -33.44 -5.70 22.91
CA ASP A 27 -34.62 -6.31 23.57
C ASP A 27 -34.58 -6.09 25.09
N ASP A 28 -35.43 -5.18 25.60
CA ASP A 28 -36.30 -5.51 26.72
C ASP A 28 -37.40 -4.46 26.91
N ILE A 29 -38.63 -4.95 26.89
CA ILE A 29 -39.89 -4.24 27.09
C ILE A 29 -40.20 -4.24 28.60
N ILE A 30 -40.53 -3.09 29.19
CA ILE A 30 -41.74 -2.85 30.04
C ILE A 30 -41.84 -1.37 30.46
N ARG A 31 -43.05 -0.84 30.32
CA ARG A 31 -43.55 0.52 30.60
C ARG A 31 -43.66 0.83 32.10
N PHE A 32 -43.50 2.12 32.48
CA PHE A 32 -44.55 3.05 32.95
C PHE A 32 -43.95 4.27 33.68
N GLY A 33 -44.46 5.49 33.39
CA GLY A 33 -44.64 6.54 34.40
C GLY A 33 -43.88 7.88 34.26
N VAL A 34 -44.44 8.79 33.44
CA VAL A 34 -44.73 10.24 33.69
C VAL A 34 -43.79 11.09 34.57
N GLY A 35 -43.37 12.25 34.02
CA GLY A 35 -42.95 13.47 34.75
C GLY A 35 -41.79 14.18 34.03
N ASP A 36 -42.04 15.08 33.07
CA ASP A 36 -42.25 16.55 33.19
C ASP A 36 -40.97 17.40 33.36
N GLU A 37 -40.87 18.37 32.43
CA GLU A 37 -40.23 19.71 32.49
C GLU A 37 -38.70 19.97 32.43
N HIS A 38 -38.42 20.95 31.55
CA HIS A 38 -37.35 21.96 31.48
C HIS A 38 -36.06 21.71 30.67
N ASP A 39 -36.08 22.26 29.44
CA ASP A 39 -35.32 23.44 28.98
C ASP A 39 -33.93 23.68 29.59
N ASP A 40 -32.89 23.70 28.75
CA ASP A 40 -32.16 24.95 28.45
C ASP A 40 -31.10 24.76 27.34
N ASP A 41 -31.05 25.78 26.49
CA ASP A 41 -30.14 26.02 25.39
C ASP A 41 -28.65 26.06 25.81
N HIS A 42 -27.74 25.59 24.94
CA HIS A 42 -26.62 26.40 24.43
C HIS A 42 -25.87 25.67 23.30
N ASN A 43 -25.87 26.33 22.13
CA ASN A 43 -24.85 26.17 21.09
C ASN A 43 -23.50 26.70 21.61
N ASP A 44 -22.40 26.11 21.14
CA ASP A 44 -21.42 26.79 20.29
C ASP A 44 -20.18 25.90 20.10
N ASP A 45 -20.05 25.41 18.87
CA ASP A 45 -18.89 25.51 17.98
C ASP A 45 -17.47 25.11 18.43
N GLU A 46 -16.99 24.10 17.68
CA GLU A 46 -15.75 24.09 16.89
C GLU A 46 -14.39 24.13 17.61
N ASN A 47 -13.71 22.97 17.63
CA ASN A 47 -12.42 22.78 16.96
C ASN A 47 -12.00 21.30 16.96
N GLY A 48 -12.62 20.52 16.07
CA GLY A 48 -12.13 19.21 15.67
C GLY A 48 -11.08 19.38 14.57
N SER A 49 -9.80 19.20 14.91
CA SER A 49 -8.73 19.14 13.92
C SER A 49 -8.75 17.79 13.22
N ASP A 50 -9.60 17.69 12.19
CA ASP A 50 -9.57 16.61 11.21
C ASP A 50 -8.27 16.70 10.40
N PHE A 51 -7.30 15.85 10.76
CA PHE A 51 -6.07 15.66 10.01
C PHE A 51 -6.37 14.87 8.72
N ILE A 52 -6.95 15.56 7.75
CA ILE A 52 -7.17 15.06 6.39
C ILE A 52 -5.80 14.89 5.72
N PHE A 53 -5.54 13.68 5.20
CA PHE A 53 -4.45 13.38 4.27
C PHE A 53 -4.61 14.19 2.98
N ASN A 54 -4.17 15.46 3.01
CA ASN A 54 -4.04 16.27 1.82
C ASN A 54 -2.73 15.89 1.11
N ASN A 55 -2.84 14.90 0.21
CA ASN A 55 -1.87 14.75 -0.88
C ASN A 55 -2.00 15.98 -1.76
N GLY A 56 -1.18 16.99 -1.46
CA GLY A 56 -1.11 18.26 -2.18
C GLY A 56 -1.19 18.07 -3.69
N ASN A 57 -2.27 18.62 -4.24
CA ASN A 57 -2.42 19.02 -5.62
C ASN A 57 -1.23 19.89 -6.01
N ASP A 58 -0.57 19.55 -7.10
CA ASP A 58 0.23 20.48 -7.87
C ASP A 58 -0.18 20.28 -9.34
N ASP A 59 -1.43 20.66 -9.60
CA ASP A 59 -1.98 20.81 -10.94
C ASP A 59 -1.45 22.13 -11.49
N ASN A 60 -0.38 22.07 -12.29
CA ASN A 60 -0.09 23.15 -13.23
C ASN A 60 0.64 22.62 -14.47
N ASP A 61 -0.07 21.81 -15.25
CA ASP A 61 0.18 21.70 -16.69
C ASP A 61 -1.00 22.38 -17.39
N ASN A 62 -1.07 23.71 -17.29
CA ASN A 62 -1.96 24.52 -18.12
C ASN A 62 -1.40 24.55 -19.55
N GLU A 63 -2.16 23.95 -20.46
CA GLU A 63 -1.99 24.04 -21.89
C GLU A 63 -2.12 25.50 -22.35
N ASN A 64 -1.00 26.20 -22.55
CA ASN A 64 -0.92 27.26 -23.55
C ASN A 64 0.54 27.64 -23.84
N VAL A 65 1.17 26.99 -24.83
CA VAL A 65 2.38 27.57 -25.45
C VAL A 65 1.96 28.19 -26.76
N HIS A 66 1.65 29.47 -26.65
CA HIS A 66 1.66 30.41 -27.75
C HIS A 66 3.06 30.34 -28.38
N ILE A 67 3.14 29.85 -29.60
CA ILE A 67 4.34 29.96 -30.43
C ILE A 67 4.58 31.47 -30.60
N VAL A 68 5.69 31.95 -30.05
CA VAL A 68 6.21 33.30 -30.27
C VAL A 68 7.21 33.20 -31.40
N ASP A 69 6.93 33.96 -32.45
CA ASP A 69 7.76 34.13 -33.63
C ASP A 69 9.19 34.50 -33.25
N PHE A 70 10.14 33.65 -33.63
CA PHE A 70 11.57 33.92 -33.57
C PHE A 70 12.04 34.17 -35.00
N GLU A 71 12.01 35.44 -35.41
CA GLU A 71 12.70 35.91 -36.61
C GLU A 71 14.21 35.89 -36.35
N GLY A 72 14.88 34.95 -37.00
CA GLY A 72 16.35 34.87 -37.08
C GLY A 72 16.73 34.48 -38.50
N GLU A 73 17.07 35.48 -39.31
CA GLU A 73 17.78 35.32 -40.57
C GLU A 73 19.13 34.64 -40.32
N GLU A 74 19.37 33.49 -40.94
CA GLU A 74 20.71 33.12 -41.39
C GLU A 74 20.61 32.44 -42.76
N ASP A 75 21.18 33.14 -43.75
CA ASP A 75 21.59 32.63 -45.06
C ASP A 75 22.44 31.37 -44.88
N ASN A 76 22.04 30.27 -45.54
CA ASN A 76 23.03 29.29 -45.97
C ASN A 76 22.61 28.68 -47.31
N SER A 77 23.30 29.14 -48.33
CA SER A 77 23.30 28.59 -49.67
C SER A 77 23.81 27.15 -49.62
N ASN A 78 22.99 26.19 -50.04
CA ASN A 78 23.53 24.98 -50.62
C ASN A 78 22.56 24.38 -51.64
N GLU A 79 23.11 24.18 -52.82
CA GLU A 79 22.52 23.70 -54.06
C GLU A 79 21.65 22.45 -53.88
N GLU A 80 20.43 22.52 -54.39
CA GLU A 80 19.51 21.39 -54.53
C GLU A 80 20.05 20.42 -55.58
N GLU A 81 20.82 19.42 -55.15
CA GLU A 81 20.94 18.18 -55.91
C GLU A 81 19.73 17.29 -55.59
N GLU A 82 18.74 17.37 -56.48
CA GLU A 82 17.55 16.53 -56.52
C GLU A 82 17.94 15.06 -56.78
N ILE A 83 18.28 14.32 -55.72
CA ILE A 83 18.39 12.86 -55.77
C ILE A 83 16.98 12.29 -55.86
N THR A 84 16.51 12.09 -57.10
CA THR A 84 15.30 11.31 -57.39
C THR A 84 15.55 9.83 -57.08
N MET A 85 15.40 9.45 -55.81
CA MET A 85 15.24 8.05 -55.43
C MET A 85 13.86 7.58 -55.91
N ASP A 86 13.83 6.84 -57.00
CA ASP A 86 12.69 6.09 -57.52
C ASP A 86 12.21 5.07 -56.47
N MET A 87 11.37 5.56 -55.55
CA MET A 87 10.56 4.76 -54.64
C MET A 87 9.29 4.44 -55.41
N THR A 88 9.31 3.38 -56.21
CA THR A 88 8.15 2.87 -56.91
C THR A 88 7.07 2.52 -55.86
N GLN A 89 6.15 3.44 -55.60
CA GLN A 89 5.08 3.25 -54.63
C GLN A 89 4.23 2.06 -55.13
N PRO A 90 4.03 1.02 -54.31
CA PRO A 90 3.28 -0.14 -54.73
C PRO A 90 1.87 0.29 -55.13
N THR A 91 1.50 0.03 -56.38
CA THR A 91 0.19 0.43 -56.90
C THR A 91 -0.92 -0.39 -56.22
N ALA A 92 -2.14 0.15 -56.17
CA ALA A 92 -3.28 -0.54 -55.58
C ALA A 92 -3.54 -1.92 -56.22
N GLU A 93 -3.24 -2.07 -57.52
CA GLU A 93 -3.39 -3.32 -58.25
C GLU A 93 -2.37 -4.38 -57.82
N ASP A 94 -1.15 -3.97 -57.48
CA ASP A 94 -0.11 -4.89 -57.02
C ASP A 94 -0.40 -5.37 -55.60
N LEU A 95 -0.86 -4.49 -54.73
CA LEU A 95 -1.28 -4.84 -53.36
C LEU A 95 -2.50 -5.78 -53.33
N ARG A 96 -3.38 -5.71 -54.34
CA ARG A 96 -4.51 -6.65 -54.48
C ARG A 96 -4.08 -8.07 -54.84
N LYS A 97 -2.92 -8.25 -55.50
CA LYS A 97 -2.35 -9.57 -55.84
C LYS A 97 -1.72 -10.26 -54.63
N LEU A 98 -1.26 -9.51 -53.62
CA LEU A 98 -0.69 -10.04 -52.39
C LEU A 98 -1.73 -10.77 -51.53
N THR A 99 -1.27 -11.73 -50.73
CA THR A 99 -2.15 -12.39 -49.76
C THR A 99 -2.39 -11.48 -48.55
N VAL A 100 -3.47 -11.73 -47.80
CA VAL A 100 -3.74 -11.01 -46.53
C VAL A 100 -2.58 -11.17 -45.54
N LYS A 101 -1.86 -12.29 -45.58
CA LYS A 101 -0.70 -12.53 -44.73
C LYS A 101 0.44 -11.57 -45.08
N ASP A 102 0.73 -11.39 -46.36
CA ASP A 102 1.81 -10.51 -46.82
C ASP A 102 1.48 -9.03 -46.56
N LEU A 103 0.21 -8.63 -46.74
CA LEU A 103 -0.26 -7.29 -46.39
C LEU A 103 -0.10 -6.99 -44.89
N LYS A 104 -0.35 -7.97 -44.01
CA LYS A 104 -0.13 -7.81 -42.57
C LYS A 104 1.35 -7.67 -42.21
N VAL A 105 2.25 -8.34 -42.93
CA VAL A 105 3.71 -8.18 -42.75
C VAL A 105 4.15 -6.78 -43.16
N ALA A 106 3.66 -6.28 -44.31
CA ALA A 106 3.94 -4.92 -44.77
C ALA A 106 3.44 -3.85 -43.78
N LEU A 107 2.21 -4.03 -43.25
CA LEU A 107 1.66 -3.16 -42.20
C LEU A 107 2.47 -3.25 -40.89
N ALA A 108 2.93 -4.45 -40.51
CA ALA A 108 3.77 -4.63 -39.33
C ALA A 108 5.10 -3.88 -39.44
N ALA A 109 5.76 -3.95 -40.59
CA ALA A 109 7.01 -3.26 -40.86
C ALA A 109 6.87 -1.73 -40.78
N ARG A 110 5.68 -1.20 -41.11
CA ARG A 110 5.35 0.24 -41.06
C ARG A 110 4.70 0.69 -39.74
N GLY A 111 4.54 -0.20 -38.75
CA GLY A 111 3.92 0.13 -37.46
C GLY A 111 2.41 0.33 -37.48
N LEU A 112 1.74 -0.09 -38.56
CA LEU A 112 0.31 0.10 -38.80
C LEU A 112 -0.54 -1.04 -38.19
N LEU A 113 -1.83 -0.77 -38.01
CA LEU A 113 -2.83 -1.73 -37.52
C LEU A 113 -3.06 -2.87 -38.54
N GLN A 114 -3.14 -4.11 -38.05
CA GLN A 114 -3.16 -5.34 -38.88
C GLN A 114 -4.53 -6.02 -38.97
N HIS A 115 -5.59 -5.36 -38.51
CA HIS A 115 -6.96 -5.90 -38.49
C HIS A 115 -7.85 -5.19 -39.51
N GLY A 116 -8.84 -5.91 -40.06
CA GLY A 116 -9.76 -5.37 -41.05
C GLY A 116 -9.91 -6.26 -42.27
N ARG A 117 -10.70 -5.81 -43.25
CA ARG A 117 -10.85 -6.48 -44.54
C ARG A 117 -9.61 -6.22 -45.40
N LYS A 118 -9.41 -7.05 -46.42
CA LYS A 118 -8.25 -6.94 -47.33
C LYS A 118 -8.12 -5.53 -47.93
N GLU A 119 -9.24 -4.92 -48.30
CA GLU A 119 -9.25 -3.56 -48.87
C GLU A 119 -8.81 -2.51 -47.85
N ASP A 120 -9.25 -2.62 -46.59
CA ASP A 120 -8.84 -1.71 -45.50
C ASP A 120 -7.32 -1.79 -45.26
N LEU A 121 -6.74 -3.00 -45.35
CA LEU A 121 -5.29 -3.20 -45.22
C LEU A 121 -4.52 -2.54 -46.37
N ILE A 122 -5.07 -2.58 -47.60
CA ILE A 122 -4.47 -1.95 -48.78
C ILE A 122 -4.56 -0.41 -48.67
N GLN A 123 -5.73 0.11 -48.29
CA GLN A 123 -5.93 1.55 -48.06
C GLN A 123 -4.97 2.09 -47.00
N ARG A 124 -4.75 1.36 -45.89
CA ARG A 124 -3.76 1.73 -44.87
C ARG A 124 -2.31 1.76 -45.36
N ILE A 125 -1.96 0.92 -46.34
CA ILE A 125 -0.61 0.90 -46.92
C ILE A 125 -0.41 2.08 -47.87
N LEU A 126 -1.45 2.45 -48.62
CA LEU A 126 -1.43 3.51 -49.64
C LEU A 126 -1.59 4.91 -49.04
N HIS A 127 -2.52 5.07 -48.10
CA HIS A 127 -2.89 6.33 -47.49
C HIS A 127 -2.99 6.20 -45.97
N PRO A 128 -1.86 5.96 -45.26
CA PRO A 128 -1.86 5.84 -43.81
C PRO A 128 -2.44 7.10 -43.16
N GLN A 129 -3.47 6.95 -42.32
CA GLN A 129 -3.94 8.01 -41.44
C GLN A 129 -3.28 7.89 -40.07
N ASP A 130 -3.24 8.96 -39.28
CA ASP A 130 -2.64 8.95 -37.94
C ASP A 130 -3.26 7.90 -37.00
N ASP A 131 -4.57 7.65 -37.14
CA ASP A 131 -5.30 6.61 -36.37
C ASP A 131 -4.97 5.17 -36.81
N ASP A 132 -4.32 4.98 -37.97
CA ASP A 132 -3.95 3.66 -38.47
C ASP A 132 -2.64 3.14 -37.87
N PHE A 133 -1.90 3.98 -37.14
CA PHE A 133 -0.71 3.57 -36.41
C PHE A 133 -1.06 2.92 -35.08
N LYS A 134 -0.26 1.92 -34.67
CA LYS A 134 -0.39 1.34 -33.33
C LYS A 134 -0.13 2.43 -32.29
N ARG A 135 -1.15 2.77 -31.49
CA ARG A 135 -0.98 3.66 -30.33
C ARG A 135 0.10 3.10 -29.42
N LYS A 136 1.05 3.94 -29.01
CA LYS A 136 2.05 3.56 -28.01
C LYS A 136 1.32 3.12 -26.73
N PRO A 137 1.80 2.09 -26.02
CA PRO A 137 1.23 1.72 -24.73
C PRO A 137 1.16 2.96 -23.83
N THR A 138 0.01 3.21 -23.22
CA THR A 138 -0.13 4.31 -22.27
C THR A 138 0.75 4.01 -21.06
N VAL A 139 1.84 4.76 -20.92
CA VAL A 139 2.69 4.67 -19.75
C VAL A 139 1.85 5.07 -18.54
N VAL A 140 1.90 4.28 -17.47
CA VAL A 140 1.22 4.58 -16.22
C VAL A 140 1.70 5.94 -15.72
N GLN A 141 0.78 6.81 -15.33
CA GLN A 141 1.14 8.13 -14.80
C GLN A 141 2.12 8.02 -13.63
N TRP A 142 3.10 8.93 -13.57
CA TRP A 142 4.19 8.91 -12.57
C TRP A 142 3.67 8.79 -11.13
N LYS A 143 2.56 9.48 -10.81
CA LYS A 143 1.90 9.48 -9.48
C LYS A 143 1.60 8.08 -8.95
N TYR A 144 1.21 7.15 -9.82
CA TYR A 144 0.81 5.78 -9.48
C TYR A 144 1.83 4.74 -9.95
N SER A 145 3.03 5.17 -10.33
CA SER A 145 4.02 4.30 -10.94
C SER A 145 4.78 3.44 -9.93
N LYS A 146 5.10 2.22 -10.35
CA LYS A 146 6.03 1.34 -9.62
C LYS A 146 7.42 1.97 -9.51
N ALA A 147 7.81 2.73 -10.54
CA ALA A 147 9.04 3.50 -10.58
C ALA A 147 9.13 4.51 -9.42
N LYS A 148 8.11 5.35 -9.23
CA LYS A 148 8.06 6.31 -8.11
C LYS A 148 8.11 5.62 -6.76
N ALA A 149 7.33 4.55 -6.57
CA ALA A 149 7.30 3.80 -5.31
C ALA A 149 8.67 3.17 -4.99
N PHE A 150 9.33 2.60 -6.00
CA PHE A 150 10.66 2.02 -5.86
C PHE A 150 11.71 3.10 -5.55
N LEU A 151 11.68 4.23 -6.25
CA LEU A 151 12.56 5.38 -6.01
C LEU A 151 12.42 5.91 -4.59
N LEU A 152 11.19 6.09 -4.10
CA LEU A 152 10.92 6.51 -2.73
C LEU A 152 11.52 5.54 -1.71
N LYS A 153 11.36 4.23 -1.91
CA LYS A 153 11.93 3.22 -1.02
C LYS A 153 13.46 3.32 -0.96
N LEU A 154 14.12 3.51 -2.10
CA LEU A 154 15.57 3.67 -2.15
C LEU A 154 16.03 4.97 -1.49
N LEU A 155 15.29 6.06 -1.65
CA LEU A 155 15.63 7.36 -1.04
C LEU A 155 15.36 7.40 0.47
N MET A 156 14.43 6.60 0.98
CA MET A 156 14.18 6.49 2.43
C MET A 156 15.21 5.60 3.14
N ASP A 157 15.92 4.75 2.41
CA ASP A 157 16.99 3.93 2.96
C ASP A 157 18.30 4.73 2.99
N GLU A 158 18.75 5.11 4.18
CA GLU A 158 19.99 5.87 4.39
C GLU A 158 21.25 5.13 3.91
N THR A 159 21.18 3.80 3.83
CA THR A 159 22.32 2.95 3.40
C THR A 159 22.37 2.73 1.90
N SER A 160 21.36 3.20 1.18
CA SER A 160 21.23 3.00 -0.26
C SER A 160 22.25 3.82 -1.05
N ASP A 161 22.89 3.19 -2.03
CA ASP A 161 23.85 3.83 -2.95
C ASP A 161 23.19 4.90 -3.85
N ILE A 162 21.86 5.02 -3.81
CA ILE A 162 21.13 6.05 -4.57
C ILE A 162 21.52 7.48 -4.18
N HIS A 163 21.98 7.67 -2.93
CA HIS A 163 22.38 8.99 -2.42
C HIS A 163 23.68 9.50 -3.07
N ASN A 164 24.51 8.58 -3.57
CA ASN A 164 25.77 8.90 -4.24
C ASN A 164 25.62 9.06 -5.76
N LYS A 165 24.44 8.77 -6.32
CA LYS A 165 24.19 8.78 -7.77
C LYS A 165 23.49 10.05 -8.21
N SER A 166 23.88 10.53 -9.38
CA SER A 166 23.16 11.61 -10.07
C SER A 166 21.79 11.12 -10.57
N PRO A 167 20.77 11.99 -10.68
CA PRO A 167 19.46 11.60 -11.21
C PRO A 167 19.52 10.96 -12.60
N VAL A 168 20.51 11.36 -13.41
CA VAL A 168 20.77 10.81 -14.75
C VAL A 168 21.26 9.37 -14.68
N GLU A 169 22.18 9.05 -13.77
CA GLU A 169 22.67 7.68 -13.57
C GLU A 169 21.56 6.79 -12.98
N VAL A 170 20.77 7.33 -12.06
CA VAL A 170 19.63 6.62 -11.48
C VAL A 170 18.61 6.27 -12.56
N TRP A 171 18.28 7.18 -13.46
CA TRP A 171 17.41 6.87 -14.61
C TRP A 171 17.93 5.70 -15.44
N GLY A 172 19.24 5.66 -15.69
CA GLY A 172 19.89 4.57 -16.43
C GLY A 172 19.92 3.24 -15.68
N SER A 173 19.77 3.24 -14.36
CA SER A 173 20.00 2.06 -13.51
C SER A 173 18.88 1.01 -13.52
N SER A 174 17.68 1.35 -13.96
CA SER A 174 16.53 0.43 -13.97
C SER A 174 15.59 0.68 -15.13
N GLU A 175 15.11 -0.40 -15.74
CA GLU A 175 14.09 -0.38 -16.80
C GLU A 175 12.79 0.30 -16.36
N TRP A 176 12.47 0.28 -15.06
CA TRP A 176 11.28 0.95 -14.54
C TRP A 176 11.39 2.47 -14.61
N PHE A 177 12.60 3.02 -14.47
CA PHE A 177 12.83 4.46 -14.60
C PHE A 177 12.88 4.88 -16.07
N GLN A 178 13.43 4.03 -16.94
CA GLN A 178 13.54 4.28 -18.38
C GLN A 178 12.20 4.34 -19.12
N GLN A 179 11.11 3.83 -18.52
CA GLN A 179 9.75 4.01 -19.04
C GLN A 179 9.29 5.47 -19.09
N TYR A 180 9.96 6.35 -18.34
CA TYR A 180 9.65 7.77 -18.28
C TYR A 180 10.72 8.57 -19.05
N PRO A 181 10.34 9.66 -19.76
CA PRO A 181 11.31 10.54 -20.39
C PRO A 181 12.33 11.05 -19.39
N LYS A 182 13.62 10.95 -19.74
CA LYS A 182 14.76 11.28 -18.87
C LYS A 182 14.63 12.66 -18.21
N HIS A 183 14.27 13.69 -18.98
CA HIS A 183 14.13 15.06 -18.45
C HIS A 183 13.05 15.16 -17.35
N ARG A 184 11.88 14.52 -17.55
CA ARG A 184 10.82 14.48 -16.53
C ARG A 184 11.26 13.69 -15.30
N PHE A 185 11.96 12.57 -15.49
CA PHE A 185 12.45 11.76 -14.38
C PHE A 185 13.42 12.54 -13.47
N VAL A 186 14.36 13.27 -14.05
CA VAL A 186 15.35 14.07 -13.31
C VAL A 186 14.64 15.10 -12.41
N VAL A 187 13.74 15.90 -12.99
CA VAL A 187 12.95 16.89 -12.23
C VAL A 187 12.11 16.23 -11.14
N ASN A 188 11.44 15.12 -11.46
CA ASN A 188 10.64 14.38 -10.49
C ASN A 188 11.46 13.84 -9.32
N MET A 189 12.66 13.34 -9.57
CA MET A 189 13.54 12.83 -8.52
C MET A 189 14.02 13.95 -7.59
N GLU A 190 14.37 15.11 -8.15
CA GLU A 190 14.75 16.29 -7.36
C GLU A 190 13.60 16.79 -6.48
N ASN A 191 12.38 16.85 -7.03
CA ASN A 191 11.19 17.23 -6.27
C ASN A 191 10.90 16.24 -5.14
N ILE A 192 11.08 14.93 -5.37
CA ILE A 192 10.94 13.91 -4.32
C ILE A 192 12.01 14.09 -3.24
N LYS A 193 13.27 14.37 -3.60
CA LYS A 193 14.33 14.64 -2.62
C LYS A 193 13.98 15.84 -1.73
N LYS A 194 13.58 16.96 -2.34
CA LYS A 194 13.15 18.16 -1.59
C LYS A 194 11.97 17.87 -0.66
N ALA A 195 10.97 17.12 -1.13
CA ALA A 195 9.82 16.74 -0.33
C ALA A 195 10.21 15.83 0.85
N LEU A 196 11.15 14.90 0.65
CA LEU A 196 11.65 14.04 1.73
C LEU A 196 12.47 14.83 2.75
N GLU A 197 13.30 15.77 2.32
CA GLU A 197 14.05 16.65 3.23
C GLU A 197 13.10 17.51 4.07
N ALA A 198 12.09 18.13 3.45
CA ALA A 198 11.09 18.93 4.16
C ALA A 198 10.34 18.08 5.20
N ARG A 199 9.89 16.88 4.81
CA ARG A 199 9.25 15.94 5.71
C ARG A 199 10.17 15.50 6.85
N GLY A 200 11.45 15.26 6.55
CA GLY A 200 12.45 14.87 7.54
C GLY A 200 12.66 15.93 8.62
N ARG A 201 12.62 17.21 8.26
CA ARG A 201 12.70 18.33 9.22
C ARG A 201 11.49 18.35 10.16
N VAL A 202 10.28 18.28 9.61
CA VAL A 202 9.03 18.27 10.40
C VAL A 202 9.03 17.09 11.37
N VAL A 203 9.36 15.89 10.89
CA VAL A 203 9.42 14.70 11.76
C VAL A 203 10.44 14.87 12.89
N LYS A 204 11.59 15.48 12.61
CA LYS A 204 12.62 15.73 13.63
C LYS A 204 12.12 16.73 14.68
N GLU A 205 11.52 17.84 14.25
CA GLU A 205 10.94 18.86 15.13
C GLU A 205 9.83 18.27 16.01
N ASP A 206 8.92 17.49 15.42
CA ASP A 206 7.85 16.80 16.16
C ASP A 206 8.42 15.83 17.20
N ILE A 207 9.46 15.06 16.86
CA ILE A 207 10.12 14.15 17.80
C ILE A 207 10.74 14.93 18.96
N GLU A 208 11.40 16.06 18.69
CA GLU A 208 12.01 16.92 19.71
C GLU A 208 10.95 17.51 20.65
N ILE A 209 9.83 17.99 20.10
CA ILE A 209 8.68 18.50 20.88
C ILE A 209 8.13 17.39 21.77
N ILE A 210 7.81 16.23 21.20
CA ILE A 210 7.26 15.08 21.95
C ILE A 210 8.22 14.65 23.06
N GLN A 211 9.53 14.57 22.78
CA GLN A 211 10.52 14.22 23.79
C GLN A 211 10.60 15.25 24.91
N SER A 212 10.55 16.56 24.58
CA SER A 212 10.56 17.63 25.57
C SER A 212 9.30 17.62 26.45
N GLU A 213 8.12 17.36 25.85
CA GLU A 213 6.86 17.23 26.56
C GLU A 213 6.87 16.01 27.47
N LEU A 214 7.31 14.85 26.98
CA LEU A 214 7.46 13.64 27.80
C LEU A 214 8.44 13.84 28.97
N ALA A 215 9.49 14.63 28.79
CA ALA A 215 10.43 14.98 29.85
C ALA A 215 9.86 15.98 30.86
N ALA A 216 9.03 16.93 30.40
CA ALA A 216 8.34 17.90 31.25
C ALA A 216 7.19 17.27 32.04
N LEU A 217 6.56 16.24 31.49
CA LEU A 217 5.60 15.40 32.19
C LEU A 217 6.34 14.65 33.31
N ASN A 218 6.18 15.12 34.54
CA ASN A 218 6.54 14.37 35.75
C ASN A 218 5.58 13.18 35.91
N LEU A 219 5.66 12.20 35.00
CA LEU A 219 4.92 10.95 35.10
C LEU A 219 5.37 10.27 36.39
N SER A 220 4.47 10.27 37.38
CA SER A 220 4.69 9.57 38.63
C SER A 220 5.10 8.14 38.30
N THR A 221 6.21 7.67 38.88
CA THR A 221 6.67 6.29 38.71
C THR A 221 5.72 5.29 39.38
N THR A 222 4.89 5.80 40.30
CA THR A 222 3.89 5.03 41.05
C THR A 222 2.47 5.44 40.72
N THR A 223 1.56 4.48 40.76
CA THR A 223 0.12 4.72 40.71
C THR A 223 -0.34 5.49 41.96
N LYS A 224 -1.48 6.20 41.90
CA LYS A 224 -2.15 6.83 43.07
C LYS A 224 -2.36 5.89 44.27
N ARG A 225 -2.26 4.58 44.06
CA ARG A 225 -2.41 3.51 45.06
C ARG A 225 -1.08 3.06 45.69
N GLY A 226 0.05 3.69 45.33
CA GLY A 226 1.35 3.49 45.98
C GLY A 226 2.23 2.36 45.43
N TYR A 227 1.88 1.74 44.30
CA TYR A 227 2.70 0.72 43.63
C TYR A 227 3.11 1.14 42.20
N PRO A 228 4.21 0.58 41.64
CA PRO A 228 4.73 0.99 40.33
C PRO A 228 3.73 0.81 39.17
N HIS A 229 3.94 1.49 38.06
CA HIS A 229 3.17 1.26 36.83
C HIS A 229 3.57 -0.05 36.14
N TRP A 230 2.62 -0.98 36.00
CA TRP A 230 2.87 -2.31 35.39
C TRP A 230 3.55 -2.25 34.02
N HIS A 231 3.13 -1.34 33.14
CA HIS A 231 3.60 -1.30 31.75
C HIS A 231 5.06 -0.85 31.60
N THR A 232 5.57 -0.11 32.59
CA THR A 232 6.94 0.44 32.64
C THR A 232 7.85 -0.42 33.54
N HIS A 233 7.27 -1.28 34.38
CA HIS A 233 8.01 -2.09 35.36
C HIS A 233 8.60 -3.38 34.76
N ALA A 234 9.76 -3.81 35.28
CA ALA A 234 10.45 -5.03 34.85
C ALA A 234 9.59 -6.30 35.00
N ALA A 235 8.73 -6.33 36.02
CA ALA A 235 7.79 -7.44 36.30
C ALA A 235 6.96 -7.87 35.09
N LYS A 236 6.61 -6.95 34.18
CA LYS A 236 5.85 -7.25 32.97
C LYS A 236 6.61 -8.19 32.03
N ASN A 237 7.88 -7.89 31.76
CA ASN A 237 8.68 -8.71 30.85
C ASN A 237 8.96 -10.07 31.49
N LEU A 238 9.30 -10.09 32.78
CA LEU A 238 9.49 -11.33 33.54
C LEU A 238 8.22 -12.20 33.55
N LEU A 239 7.05 -11.60 33.80
CA LEU A 239 5.79 -12.35 33.78
C LEU A 239 5.48 -12.89 32.38
N THR A 240 5.75 -12.12 31.33
CA THR A 240 5.56 -12.58 29.95
C THR A 240 6.40 -13.84 29.68
N GLU A 241 7.68 -13.83 30.07
CA GLU A 241 8.59 -14.97 29.92
C GLU A 241 8.15 -16.17 30.77
N ASP A 242 7.81 -15.96 32.04
CA ASP A 242 7.42 -17.05 32.94
C ASP A 242 6.06 -17.68 32.55
N VAL A 243 5.14 -16.88 32.01
CA VAL A 243 3.89 -17.37 31.43
C VAL A 243 4.17 -18.19 30.16
N MET A 244 5.08 -17.72 29.31
CA MET A 244 5.47 -18.42 28.08
C MET A 244 6.16 -19.76 28.36
N LEU A 245 6.96 -19.82 29.43
CA LEU A 245 7.63 -21.04 29.89
C LEU A 245 6.73 -21.95 30.74
N GLY A 246 5.47 -21.55 31.01
CA GLY A 246 4.52 -22.35 31.77
C GLY A 246 4.80 -22.43 33.28
N ARG A 247 5.70 -21.61 33.84
CA ARG A 247 6.11 -21.69 35.26
C ARG A 247 5.00 -21.36 36.27
N HIS A 248 3.99 -20.63 35.81
CA HIS A 248 2.81 -20.25 36.60
C HIS A 248 1.75 -21.35 36.71
N VAL A 249 1.80 -22.40 35.87
CA VAL A 249 0.70 -23.38 35.75
C VAL A 249 0.56 -24.25 37.00
N ASP A 250 1.68 -24.69 37.57
CA ASP A 250 1.70 -25.60 38.71
C ASP A 250 1.74 -24.87 40.07
N LEU A 251 1.80 -23.53 40.05
CA LEU A 251 1.94 -22.71 41.25
C LEU A 251 0.68 -21.91 41.51
N GLU A 252 0.22 -21.91 42.76
CA GLU A 252 -0.85 -21.00 43.15
C GLU A 252 -0.37 -19.55 42.94
N PRO A 253 -1.19 -18.63 42.40
CA PRO A 253 -0.80 -17.25 42.15
C PRO A 253 -0.22 -16.52 43.37
N LYS A 254 -0.58 -16.94 44.58
CA LYS A 254 0.00 -16.41 45.82
C LYS A 254 1.46 -16.82 46.01
N ILE A 255 1.80 -18.08 45.72
CA ILE A 255 3.16 -18.60 45.81
C ILE A 255 3.98 -18.07 44.63
N PHE A 256 3.38 -18.05 43.44
CA PHE A 256 4.04 -17.54 42.24
C PHE A 256 4.44 -16.06 42.38
N HIS A 257 3.60 -15.25 43.03
CA HIS A 257 3.91 -13.86 43.36
C HIS A 257 5.16 -13.68 44.23
N THR A 258 5.46 -14.62 45.14
CA THR A 258 6.64 -14.55 46.01
C THR A 258 7.90 -15.16 45.39
N THR A 259 7.83 -15.63 44.13
CA THR A 259 8.99 -16.24 43.46
C THR A 259 10.03 -15.21 43.02
N ARG A 260 9.61 -13.96 42.81
CA ARG A 260 10.47 -12.86 42.35
C ARG A 260 10.15 -11.59 43.11
N LYS A 261 11.18 -10.82 43.45
CA LYS A 261 11.03 -9.57 44.21
C LYS A 261 10.23 -8.53 43.43
N GLU A 262 10.41 -8.51 42.10
CA GLU A 262 9.72 -7.59 41.19
C GLU A 262 8.21 -7.82 41.15
N TYR A 263 7.75 -9.03 41.48
CA TYR A 263 6.33 -9.35 41.57
C TYR A 263 5.74 -8.83 42.88
N GLU A 264 6.48 -8.96 43.98
CA GLU A 264 6.06 -8.52 45.32
C GLU A 264 5.78 -7.02 45.44
N GLU A 265 6.34 -6.21 44.53
CA GLU A 265 6.07 -4.77 44.44
C GLU A 265 4.62 -4.44 44.04
N PHE A 266 3.87 -5.43 43.56
CA PHE A 266 2.46 -5.27 43.21
C PHE A 266 1.57 -5.91 44.27
N PRO A 267 0.41 -5.32 44.59
CA PRO A 267 -0.57 -6.02 45.41
C PRO A 267 -1.01 -7.34 44.75
N LEU A 268 -1.12 -8.41 45.53
CA LEU A 268 -1.45 -9.76 45.03
C LEU A 268 -2.67 -9.80 44.09
N GLY A 269 -3.72 -9.03 44.41
CA GLY A 269 -4.92 -8.94 43.56
C GLY A 269 -4.68 -8.29 42.20
N VAL A 270 -3.73 -7.36 42.11
CA VAL A 270 -3.30 -6.71 40.86
C VAL A 270 -2.43 -7.68 40.06
N PHE A 271 -1.44 -8.30 40.71
CA PHE A 271 -0.56 -9.26 40.07
C PHE A 271 -1.34 -10.45 39.47
N ARG A 272 -2.31 -10.99 40.21
CA ARG A 272 -3.23 -12.05 39.71
C ARG A 272 -3.93 -11.66 38.41
N LYS A 273 -4.39 -10.42 38.28
CA LYS A 273 -5.03 -9.94 37.04
C LYS A 273 -4.05 -9.94 35.88
N HIS A 274 -2.80 -9.55 36.10
CA HIS A 274 -1.77 -9.55 35.07
C HIS A 274 -1.39 -10.96 34.60
N ILE A 275 -1.40 -11.96 35.48
CA ILE A 275 -1.24 -13.37 35.07
C ILE A 275 -2.31 -13.74 34.03
N TYR A 276 -3.59 -13.52 34.34
CA TYR A 276 -4.69 -13.86 33.44
C TYR A 276 -4.68 -13.05 32.13
N GLN A 277 -4.26 -11.78 32.19
CA GLN A 277 -4.10 -10.94 31.00
C GLN A 277 -3.02 -11.49 30.08
N GLU A 278 -1.86 -11.87 30.63
CA GLU A 278 -0.76 -12.44 29.84
C GLU A 278 -1.13 -13.84 29.31
N GLU A 279 -1.77 -14.70 30.10
CA GLU A 279 -2.32 -15.97 29.62
C GLU A 279 -3.27 -15.78 28.43
N ARG A 280 -4.19 -14.81 28.55
CA ARG A 280 -5.14 -14.48 27.49
C ARG A 280 -4.41 -13.99 26.24
N LYS A 281 -3.50 -13.05 26.38
CA LYS A 281 -2.69 -12.49 25.30
C LYS A 281 -1.87 -13.57 24.57
N GLN A 282 -1.27 -14.52 25.30
CA GLN A 282 -0.53 -15.62 24.69
C GLN A 282 -1.43 -16.67 24.04
N ARG A 283 -2.62 -16.91 24.61
CA ARG A 283 -3.66 -17.76 24.00
C ARG A 283 -4.29 -17.12 22.77
N GLU A 284 -4.33 -15.80 22.70
CA GLU A 284 -4.87 -14.98 21.60
C GLU A 284 -3.75 -14.52 20.66
N LYS A 285 -2.87 -15.45 20.23
CA LYS A 285 -1.87 -15.16 19.19
C LYS A 285 -2.51 -14.40 18.01
N PRO A 286 -1.82 -13.43 17.39
CA PRO A 286 -2.34 -12.72 16.24
C PRO A 286 -2.82 -13.72 15.18
N LEU A 287 -3.96 -13.40 14.55
CA LEU A 287 -4.63 -14.23 13.55
C LEU A 287 -5.27 -15.53 14.08
N LYS A 288 -5.50 -15.71 15.38
CA LYS A 288 -6.22 -16.88 15.93
C LYS A 288 -7.56 -17.14 15.25
N VAL A 289 -8.36 -16.07 15.03
CA VAL A 289 -9.65 -16.16 14.32
C VAL A 289 -9.44 -16.61 12.87
N ALA A 290 -8.48 -16.01 12.15
CA ALA A 290 -8.17 -16.39 10.77
C ALA A 290 -7.68 -17.85 10.66
N LYS A 291 -6.83 -18.31 11.58
CA LYS A 291 -6.35 -19.70 11.63
C LYS A 291 -7.48 -20.68 11.95
N ARG A 292 -8.38 -20.32 12.88
CA ARG A 292 -9.58 -21.11 13.19
C ARG A 292 -10.51 -21.21 11.97
N ASN A 293 -10.73 -20.10 11.28
CA ASN A 293 -11.59 -20.04 10.09
C ASN A 293 -10.97 -20.84 8.92
N GLN A 294 -9.66 -20.77 8.70
CA GLN A 294 -8.96 -21.61 7.72
C GLN A 294 -9.11 -23.11 8.03
N LEU A 295 -8.98 -23.50 9.30
CA LEU A 295 -9.15 -24.89 9.70
C LEU A 295 -10.62 -25.35 9.51
N GLY A 296 -11.58 -24.49 9.85
CA GLY A 296 -13.00 -24.75 9.62
C GLY A 296 -13.32 -24.90 8.13
N LEU A 297 -12.77 -24.02 7.27
CA LEU A 297 -12.94 -24.10 5.83
C LEU A 297 -12.36 -25.39 5.25
N LYS A 298 -11.18 -25.83 5.70
CA LYS A 298 -10.59 -27.11 5.27
C LYS A 298 -11.45 -28.31 5.65
N LYS A 299 -12.00 -28.33 6.88
CA LYS A 299 -12.91 -29.39 7.30
C LYS A 299 -14.18 -29.41 6.45
N TYR A 300 -14.78 -28.25 6.24
CA TYR A 300 -15.96 -28.11 5.36
C TYR A 300 -15.66 -28.60 3.93
N GLN A 301 -14.52 -28.23 3.35
CA GLN A 301 -14.10 -28.69 2.03
C GLN A 301 -13.95 -30.22 1.98
N GLN A 302 -13.33 -30.83 2.99
CA GLN A 302 -13.20 -32.28 3.09
C GLN A 302 -14.55 -32.99 3.20
N GLU A 303 -15.49 -32.44 3.98
CA GLU A 303 -16.85 -32.97 4.10
C GLU A 303 -17.61 -32.87 2.77
N VAL A 304 -17.50 -31.74 2.07
CA VAL A 304 -18.12 -31.53 0.75
C VAL A 304 -17.52 -32.46 -0.31
N GLU A 305 -16.19 -32.64 -0.33
CA GLU A 305 -15.52 -33.57 -1.25
C GLU A 305 -15.93 -35.02 -0.99
N ALA A 306 -15.99 -35.44 0.28
CA ALA A 306 -16.42 -36.78 0.66
C ALA A 306 -17.86 -37.06 0.22
N GLU A 307 -18.78 -36.10 0.43
CA GLU A 307 -20.16 -36.24 0.01
C GLU A 307 -20.30 -36.22 -1.52
N ALA A 308 -19.51 -35.40 -2.23
CA ALA A 308 -19.48 -35.39 -3.68
C ALA A 308 -18.99 -36.73 -4.28
N VAL A 309 -17.96 -37.34 -3.68
CA VAL A 309 -17.49 -38.68 -4.09
C VAL A 309 -18.59 -39.72 -3.88
N ARG A 310 -19.19 -39.74 -2.68
CA ARG A 310 -20.29 -40.65 -2.35
C ARG A 310 -21.47 -40.52 -3.32
N TRP A 311 -21.89 -39.28 -3.62
CA TRP A 311 -22.98 -38.99 -4.54
C TRP A 311 -22.69 -39.48 -5.97
N ASN A 312 -21.46 -39.23 -6.46
CA ASN A 312 -21.04 -39.68 -7.78
C ASN A 312 -20.96 -41.22 -7.88
N GLU A 313 -20.49 -41.90 -6.84
CA GLU A 313 -20.43 -43.37 -6.79
C GLU A 313 -21.83 -43.99 -6.85
N GLN A 314 -22.77 -43.44 -6.08
CA GLN A 314 -24.16 -43.90 -6.04
C GLN A 314 -24.82 -43.77 -7.41
N HIS A 315 -24.71 -42.60 -8.07
CA HIS A 315 -25.30 -42.41 -9.38
C HIS A 315 -24.59 -43.18 -10.50
N ARG A 316 -23.28 -43.45 -10.37
CA ARG A 316 -22.58 -44.33 -11.33
C ARG A 316 -23.08 -45.77 -11.24
N ALA A 317 -23.37 -46.27 -10.03
CA ALA A 317 -23.94 -47.60 -9.82
C ALA A 317 -25.36 -47.72 -10.39
N GLU A 318 -26.19 -46.68 -10.23
CA GLU A 318 -27.55 -46.62 -10.77
C GLU A 318 -27.59 -46.63 -12.31
N GLN A 319 -26.59 -46.03 -12.98
CA GLN A 319 -26.48 -46.02 -14.44
C GLN A 319 -26.01 -47.36 -15.02
N VAL A 320 -25.19 -48.13 -14.29
CA VAL A 320 -24.71 -49.45 -14.71
C VAL A 320 -25.78 -50.53 -14.52
N GLY A 321 -26.65 -50.41 -13.50
CA GLY A 321 -27.77 -51.34 -13.27
C GLY A 321 -28.98 -51.16 -14.19
N ARG A 322 -28.96 -50.15 -15.09
CA ARG A 322 -30.05 -49.84 -16.03
C ARG A 322 -29.78 -50.26 -17.48
N ARG A 323 -28.65 -50.91 -17.77
CA ARG A 323 -28.30 -51.48 -19.08
C ARG A 323 -28.47 -52.99 -19.07
#